data_AF-A0A067BRB2-F1
#
_entry.id   AF-A0A067BRB2-F1
#
_cell.length_a   1.000
_cell.length_b   1.000
_cell.length_c   1.000
_cell.angle_alpha   90.00
_cell.angle_beta   90.00
_cell.angle_gamma   90.00
#
_symmetry.space_group_name_H-M   'P 1'
#
loop_
_entity.id
_entity.type
_entity.pdbx_description
1 polymer ?
#
loop_
_entity_poly.entity_id
_entity_poly.type
_entity_poly.pdbx_seq_one_letter_code
_entity_poly.pdbx_strand_id
1 'polypeptide(L)'
;MTSPSDKATLPLVQAATITRDCHAAGDDLLDHYHDFCSAPTSWRLLRNERDVQLLQGPGRHMRNAYRLATSVTASLDEVKAHTTNLTPTEMKATMDKYADDILDMKVLHRLQTPSVAEPDLQVLVRWFVTECPLPLHNRDFCVAELQNRWTLPSGQRAWGLVQHSVKVPSCPDLLSTVRYRRGQMYHFGLLYVEHPSRPGVLVLFLHLEFDVKGWAPSWLYPFLMARRARSVAKIPDFLAARRLEGEGGTCGSRTGGADERKHCQYCTRQFGPLRWRVHCSNCGEVFCTHCAPPSDVDRTCVECRSQNILASRKSTDRSSGSDTTPSHRVRSWREVTNVSPTSHAQDCSCISRPSSNETSVKQGGGLPLLDYELRVAIEPRTQIDDDWNLRLLRAQTQIRQERSQSRLCYRKDAFC
;
A
#
# COMPACT_ATOMS: atom_id res chain seq x y z
N MET A 1 -31.31 -11.46 27.43
CA MET A 1 -30.85 -10.13 27.01
C MET A 1 -29.37 -10.02 27.34
N THR A 2 -28.51 -10.43 26.42
CA THR A 2 -27.04 -10.36 26.55
C THR A 2 -26.57 -8.96 26.13
N SER A 3 -25.73 -8.33 26.95
CA SER A 3 -25.29 -6.95 26.80
C SER A 3 -24.56 -6.70 25.47
N PRO A 4 -24.66 -5.49 24.89
CA PRO A 4 -23.77 -5.09 23.81
C PRO A 4 -22.36 -5.01 24.38
N SER A 5 -21.40 -5.75 23.79
CA SER A 5 -20.00 -5.62 24.13
C SER A 5 -19.61 -4.15 24.09
N ASP A 6 -19.13 -3.60 25.20
CA ASP A 6 -18.56 -2.26 25.29
C ASP A 6 -17.43 -2.14 24.26
N LYS A 7 -17.74 -1.62 23.06
CA LYS A 7 -16.72 -1.11 22.16
C LYS A 7 -16.12 0.07 22.90
N ALA A 8 -14.91 -0.08 23.44
CA ALA A 8 -14.24 0.99 24.16
C ALA A 8 -14.32 2.30 23.35
N THR A 9 -15.14 3.24 23.83
CA THR A 9 -15.40 4.51 23.16
C THR A 9 -14.16 5.39 23.28
N LEU A 10 -13.75 6.01 22.17
CA LEU A 10 -12.66 6.98 22.18
C LEU A 10 -13.14 8.28 22.86
N PRO A 11 -12.49 8.77 23.94
CA PRO A 11 -12.89 10.01 24.60
C PRO A 11 -12.85 11.20 23.64
N LEU A 12 -13.84 12.11 23.70
CA LEU A 12 -13.96 13.26 22.79
C LEU A 12 -12.72 14.18 22.79
N VAL A 13 -12.15 14.45 23.97
CA VAL A 13 -10.92 15.26 24.10
C VAL A 13 -9.74 14.60 23.39
N GLN A 14 -9.65 13.27 23.49
CA GLN A 14 -8.61 12.51 22.81
C GLN A 14 -8.84 12.49 21.30
N ALA A 15 -10.09 12.32 20.85
CA ALA A 15 -10.45 12.40 19.43
C ALA A 15 -10.08 13.77 18.83
N ALA A 16 -10.42 14.88 19.50
CA ALA A 16 -10.09 16.22 19.05
C ALA A 16 -8.57 16.46 18.98
N THR A 17 -7.82 15.96 19.97
CA THR A 17 -6.35 16.01 19.98
C THR A 17 -5.76 15.27 18.79
N ILE A 18 -6.21 14.03 18.56
CA ILE A 18 -5.76 13.21 17.43
C ILE A 18 -6.07 13.91 16.10
N THR A 19 -7.27 14.48 15.93
CA THR A 19 -7.63 15.20 14.71
C THR A 19 -6.67 16.37 14.46
N ARG A 20 -6.44 17.22 15.46
CA ARG A 20 -5.52 18.36 15.34
C ARG A 20 -4.09 17.92 14.98
N ASP A 21 -3.58 16.89 15.65
CA ASP A 21 -2.23 16.39 15.41
C ASP A 21 -2.09 15.78 13.99
N CYS A 22 -3.14 15.12 13.49
CA CYS A 22 -3.23 14.66 12.10
C CYS A 22 -3.16 15.81 11.08
N HIS A 23 -3.79 16.95 11.36
CA HIS A 23 -3.71 18.13 10.50
C HIS A 23 -2.27 18.66 10.42
N ALA A 24 -1.61 18.81 11.57
CA ALA A 24 -0.20 19.23 11.61
C ALA A 24 0.72 18.25 10.85
N ALA A 25 0.47 16.94 10.96
CA ALA A 25 1.21 15.93 10.21
C ALA A 25 0.96 16.05 8.68
N GLY A 26 -0.22 16.52 8.27
CA GLY A 26 -0.54 16.84 6.88
C GLY A 26 0.33 17.97 6.34
N ASP A 27 0.53 19.02 7.13
CA ASP A 27 1.43 20.14 6.78
C ASP A 27 2.89 19.66 6.69
N ASP A 28 3.34 18.85 7.65
CA ASP A 28 4.67 18.22 7.62
C ASP A 28 4.90 17.37 6.36
N LEU A 29 3.88 16.68 5.85
CA LEU A 29 3.98 15.92 4.59
C LEU A 29 4.27 16.84 3.40
N LEU A 30 3.63 18.01 3.34
CA LEU A 30 3.88 18.98 2.28
C LEU A 30 5.31 19.53 2.38
N ASP A 31 5.80 19.80 3.59
CA ASP A 31 7.19 20.21 3.83
C ASP A 31 8.18 19.12 3.39
N HIS A 32 7.89 17.85 3.71
CA HIS A 32 8.71 16.72 3.27
C HIS A 32 8.73 16.57 1.74
N TYR A 33 7.63 16.86 1.05
CA TYR A 33 7.57 16.87 -0.40
C TYR A 33 8.34 18.06 -1.00
N HIS A 34 8.20 19.25 -0.42
CA HIS A 34 8.96 20.43 -0.83
C HIS A 34 10.47 20.20 -0.69
N ASP A 35 10.91 19.68 0.46
CA ASP A 35 12.29 19.28 0.68
C ASP A 35 12.74 18.25 -0.36
N PHE A 36 11.92 17.22 -0.65
CA PHE A 36 12.24 16.25 -1.70
C PHE A 36 12.45 16.90 -3.07
N CYS A 37 11.60 17.84 -3.47
CA CYS A 37 11.71 18.58 -4.73
C CYS A 37 12.99 19.44 -4.80
N SER A 38 13.52 19.89 -3.66
CA SER A 38 14.80 20.62 -3.61
C SER A 38 16.04 19.74 -3.82
N ALA A 39 15.86 18.41 -3.88
CA ALA A 39 16.91 17.41 -4.07
C ALA A 39 18.10 17.56 -3.10
N PRO A 40 17.87 17.53 -1.78
CA PRO A 40 18.89 17.73 -0.77
C PRO A 40 19.97 16.64 -0.83
N THR A 41 21.23 17.05 -0.71
CA THR A 41 22.40 16.14 -0.75
C THR A 41 22.45 15.16 0.42
N SER A 42 21.69 15.40 1.49
CA SER A 42 21.55 14.51 2.64
C SER A 42 20.74 13.24 2.33
N TRP A 43 20.08 13.17 1.17
CA TRP A 43 19.31 12.02 0.73
C TRP A 43 20.03 11.28 -0.40
N ARG A 44 20.29 9.99 -0.16
CA ARG A 44 21.00 9.11 -1.10
C ARG A 44 20.04 8.13 -1.75
N LEU A 45 20.10 7.99 -3.07
CA LEU A 45 19.44 6.90 -3.79
C LEU A 45 20.09 5.56 -3.39
N LEU A 46 19.31 4.68 -2.76
CA LEU A 46 19.76 3.33 -2.42
C LEU A 46 19.58 2.37 -3.58
N ARG A 47 18.43 2.44 -4.25
CA ARG A 47 18.05 1.51 -5.31
C ARG A 47 16.98 2.11 -6.22
N ASN A 48 16.97 1.68 -7.47
CA ASN A 48 15.79 1.78 -8.33
C ASN A 48 15.17 0.38 -8.45
N GLU A 49 13.96 0.21 -7.92
CA GLU A 49 13.21 -1.05 -7.91
C GLU A 49 11.99 -0.89 -8.83
N ARG A 50 12.04 -1.45 -10.05
CA ARG A 50 10.91 -1.41 -11.01
C ARG A 50 10.36 0.02 -11.20
N ASP A 51 11.24 0.95 -11.53
CA ASP A 51 10.95 2.37 -11.73
C ASP A 51 10.47 3.13 -10.48
N VAL A 52 10.69 2.55 -9.30
CA VAL A 52 10.53 3.22 -8.00
C VAL A 52 11.90 3.54 -7.43
N GLN A 53 12.18 4.83 -7.28
CA GLN A 53 13.38 5.32 -6.62
C GLN A 53 13.22 5.16 -5.11
N LEU A 54 14.10 4.38 -4.48
CA LEU A 54 14.19 4.23 -3.03
C LEU A 54 15.37 5.05 -2.52
N LEU A 55 15.09 6.10 -1.75
CA LEU A 55 16.08 6.96 -1.13
C LEU A 55 16.12 6.77 0.39
N GLN A 56 17.28 7.04 0.98
CA GLN A 56 17.50 7.07 2.43
C GLN A 56 18.17 8.37 2.82
N GLY A 57 17.70 8.95 3.91
CA GLY A 57 18.23 10.19 4.47
C GLY A 57 18.04 10.24 5.99
N PRO A 58 18.37 11.38 6.62
CA PRO A 58 18.20 11.56 8.05
C PRO A 58 16.70 11.53 8.42
N GLY A 59 16.36 10.82 9.50
CA GLY A 59 15.04 10.90 10.14
C GLY A 59 14.99 11.95 11.25
N ARG A 60 13.78 12.38 11.63
CA ARG A 60 13.55 13.31 12.74
C ARG A 60 13.55 12.60 14.09
N HIS A 61 13.00 11.39 14.14
CA HIS A 61 12.83 10.52 15.31
C HIS A 61 13.71 9.26 15.27
N MET A 62 14.13 8.85 14.07
CA MET A 62 14.92 7.67 13.80
C MET A 62 16.21 8.06 13.07
N ARG A 63 17.25 7.22 13.18
CA ARG A 63 18.52 7.46 12.48
C ARG A 63 18.35 7.62 10.97
N ASN A 64 17.43 6.84 10.38
CA ASN A 64 17.19 6.84 8.95
C ASN A 64 15.70 7.00 8.67
N ALA A 65 15.36 7.88 7.73
CA ALA A 65 14.08 7.92 7.05
C ALA A 65 14.24 7.44 5.60
N TYR A 66 13.13 7.05 4.99
CA TYR A 66 13.11 6.55 3.62
C TYR A 66 12.11 7.35 2.77
N ARG A 67 12.43 7.50 1.49
CA ARG A 67 11.54 8.09 0.50
C ARG A 67 11.41 7.14 -0.69
N LEU A 68 10.19 7.01 -1.19
CA LEU A 68 9.91 6.31 -2.44
C LEU A 68 9.30 7.31 -3.41
N ALA A 69 9.78 7.31 -4.65
CA ALA A 69 9.26 8.18 -5.70
C ALA A 69 9.11 7.45 -7.02
N THR A 70 7.99 7.70 -7.72
CA THR A 70 7.76 7.22 -9.08
C THR A 70 6.74 8.10 -9.81
N SER A 71 6.53 7.88 -11.11
CA SER A 71 5.47 8.51 -11.89
C SER A 71 4.40 7.50 -12.24
N VAL A 72 3.13 7.90 -12.15
CA VAL A 72 1.98 7.05 -12.46
C VAL A 72 1.03 7.79 -13.39
N THR A 73 0.60 7.15 -14.49
CA THR A 73 -0.46 7.70 -15.34
C THR A 73 -1.80 7.45 -14.67
N ALA A 74 -2.40 8.49 -14.08
CA ALA A 74 -3.69 8.44 -13.39
C ALA A 74 -4.27 9.84 -13.13
N SER A 75 -5.56 9.89 -12.81
CA SER A 75 -6.18 11.08 -12.23
C SER A 75 -6.11 11.06 -10.69
N LEU A 76 -6.21 12.23 -10.07
CA LEU A 76 -6.30 12.33 -8.60
C LEU A 76 -7.51 11.58 -8.04
N ASP A 77 -8.60 11.47 -8.80
CA ASP A 77 -9.81 10.78 -8.38
C ASP A 77 -9.64 9.26 -8.40
N GLU A 78 -8.88 8.73 -9.37
CA GLU A 78 -8.53 7.31 -9.42
C GLU A 78 -7.68 6.90 -8.23
N VAL A 79 -6.64 7.69 -7.90
CA VAL A 79 -5.80 7.40 -6.74
C VAL A 79 -6.53 7.63 -5.42
N LYS A 80 -7.43 8.63 -5.34
CA LYS A 80 -8.34 8.80 -4.20
C LYS A 80 -9.23 7.57 -3.99
N ALA A 81 -9.90 7.10 -5.05
CA ALA A 81 -10.76 5.93 -5.00
C ALA A 81 -9.98 4.62 -4.75
N HIS A 82 -8.67 4.61 -5.00
CA HIS A 82 -7.78 3.51 -4.67
C HIS A 82 -7.36 3.53 -3.20
N THR A 83 -7.00 4.69 -2.66
CA THR A 83 -6.49 4.79 -1.27
C THR A 83 -7.59 4.93 -0.21
N THR A 84 -8.80 5.33 -0.60
CA THR A 84 -9.95 5.47 0.31
C THR A 84 -10.61 4.11 0.53
N ASN A 85 -9.99 3.23 1.33
CA ASN A 85 -10.51 1.89 1.65
C ASN A 85 -11.15 1.85 3.06
N LEU A 86 -12.46 2.03 3.10
CA LEU A 86 -13.19 2.35 4.33
C LEU A 86 -14.10 1.21 4.80
N THR A 87 -14.51 0.34 3.90
CA THR A 87 -15.34 -0.83 4.18
C THR A 87 -14.48 -2.11 4.26
N PRO A 88 -14.95 -3.17 4.96
CA PRO A 88 -14.23 -4.45 4.99
C PRO A 88 -13.97 -5.03 3.59
N THR A 89 -14.89 -4.84 2.65
CA THR A 89 -14.74 -5.31 1.26
C THR A 89 -13.64 -4.56 0.53
N GLU A 90 -13.58 -3.24 0.65
CA GLU A 90 -12.52 -2.41 0.04
C GLU A 90 -11.15 -2.69 0.67
N MET A 91 -11.10 -2.83 1.99
CA MET A 91 -9.89 -3.20 2.73
C MET A 91 -9.38 -4.57 2.27
N LYS A 92 -10.26 -5.56 2.14
CA LYS A 92 -9.91 -6.87 1.60
C LYS A 92 -9.40 -6.78 0.16
N ALA A 93 -10.10 -6.05 -0.71
CA ALA A 93 -9.68 -5.85 -2.09
C ALA A 93 -8.31 -5.16 -2.20
N THR A 94 -8.00 -4.25 -1.26
CA THR A 94 -6.68 -3.60 -1.16
C THR A 94 -5.59 -4.63 -0.82
N MET A 95 -5.80 -5.42 0.23
CA MET A 95 -4.86 -6.46 0.67
C MET A 95 -4.62 -7.52 -0.41
N ASP A 96 -5.69 -7.98 -1.06
CA ASP A 96 -5.61 -9.05 -2.07
C ASP A 96 -4.88 -8.60 -3.36
N LYS A 97 -4.96 -7.32 -3.74
CA LYS A 97 -4.51 -6.84 -5.06
C LYS A 97 -3.10 -6.22 -5.05
N TYR A 98 -2.71 -5.44 -4.03
CA TYR A 98 -1.44 -4.69 -4.09
C TYR A 98 -0.73 -4.45 -2.75
N ALA A 99 -1.44 -4.55 -1.62
CA ALA A 99 -0.87 -4.41 -0.29
C ALA A 99 -0.40 -5.76 0.27
N ASP A 100 0.40 -6.51 -0.50
CA ASP A 100 0.85 -7.89 -0.20
C ASP A 100 1.42 -8.09 1.21
N ASP A 101 1.94 -7.04 1.83
CA ASP A 101 2.55 -7.09 3.14
C ASP A 101 1.61 -6.78 4.30
N ILE A 102 0.37 -6.36 4.01
CA ILE A 102 -0.66 -6.10 4.99
C ILE A 102 -1.53 -7.36 5.13
N LEU A 103 -1.52 -7.94 6.33
CA LEU A 103 -2.17 -9.21 6.63
C LEU A 103 -3.63 -9.04 7.09
N ASP A 104 -3.93 -7.94 7.76
CA ASP A 104 -5.30 -7.53 8.12
C ASP A 104 -5.33 -6.02 8.37
N MET A 105 -6.51 -5.42 8.25
CA MET A 105 -6.72 -4.01 8.56
C MET A 105 -8.18 -3.70 8.95
N LYS A 106 -8.36 -2.68 9.80
CA LYS A 106 -9.67 -2.24 10.26
C LYS A 106 -9.68 -0.76 10.62
N VAL A 107 -10.73 -0.05 10.17
CA VAL A 107 -11.09 1.27 10.70
C VAL A 107 -11.73 1.11 12.09
N LEU A 108 -11.10 1.69 13.11
CA LEU A 108 -11.55 1.65 14.51
C LEU A 108 -12.50 2.81 14.82
N HIS A 109 -12.13 4.02 14.41
CA HIS A 109 -12.91 5.24 14.63
C HIS A 109 -12.88 6.13 13.40
N ARG A 110 -13.95 6.90 13.17
CA ARG A 110 -13.99 7.99 12.20
C ARG A 110 -14.13 9.27 12.99
N LEU A 111 -13.09 10.09 12.99
CA LEU A 111 -13.02 11.30 13.81
C LEU A 111 -13.56 12.51 13.04
N GLN A 112 -13.32 12.54 11.74
CA GLN A 112 -13.84 13.55 10.82
C GLN A 112 -14.22 12.88 9.50
N THR A 113 -15.42 13.18 9.03
CA THR A 113 -15.93 12.72 7.73
C THR A 113 -16.00 13.90 6.77
N PRO A 114 -15.97 13.64 5.45
CA PRO A 114 -16.15 14.69 4.44
C PRO A 114 -17.38 15.55 4.71
N SER A 115 -17.24 16.85 4.54
CA SER A 115 -18.31 17.83 4.70
C SER A 115 -18.56 18.58 3.38
N VAL A 116 -19.58 19.43 3.33
CA VAL A 116 -19.84 20.28 2.15
C VAL A 116 -18.69 21.27 1.92
N ALA A 117 -18.10 21.81 2.99
CA ALA A 117 -16.99 22.75 2.91
C ALA A 117 -15.66 22.05 2.59
N GLU A 118 -15.49 20.82 3.08
CA GLU A 118 -14.27 20.02 2.93
C GLU A 118 -14.65 18.60 2.44
N PRO A 119 -14.94 18.43 1.13
CA PRO A 119 -15.48 17.19 0.58
C PRO A 119 -14.45 16.06 0.43
N ASP A 120 -13.18 16.38 0.60
CA ASP A 120 -12.04 15.48 0.43
C ASP A 120 -11.37 15.11 1.76
N LEU A 121 -11.61 15.92 2.81
CA LEU A 121 -10.97 15.76 4.10
C LEU A 121 -11.65 14.68 4.93
N GLN A 122 -10.85 13.74 5.43
CA GLN A 122 -11.29 12.78 6.42
C GLN A 122 -10.17 12.44 7.40
N VAL A 123 -10.55 12.17 8.64
CA VAL A 123 -9.65 11.72 9.69
C VAL A 123 -10.22 10.49 10.36
N LEU A 124 -9.42 9.44 10.46
CA LEU A 124 -9.82 8.16 11.03
C LEU A 124 -8.72 7.57 11.92
N VAL A 125 -9.09 6.63 12.78
CA VAL A 125 -8.14 5.75 13.46
C VAL A 125 -8.21 4.39 12.82
N ARG A 126 -7.09 3.90 12.29
CA ARG A 126 -6.96 2.59 11.64
C ARG A 126 -5.98 1.71 12.39
N TRP A 127 -6.32 0.45 12.47
CA TRP A 127 -5.39 -0.62 12.84
C TRP A 127 -5.05 -1.46 11.61
N PHE A 128 -3.81 -1.90 11.49
CA PHE A 128 -3.40 -2.87 10.48
C PHE A 128 -2.20 -3.70 10.95
N VAL A 129 -2.02 -4.87 10.34
CA VAL A 129 -0.91 -5.79 10.63
C VAL A 129 -0.05 -5.94 9.39
N THR A 130 1.25 -5.84 9.60
CA THR A 130 2.27 -6.08 8.58
C THR A 130 2.97 -7.40 8.84
N GLU A 131 3.19 -8.16 7.77
CA GLU A 131 4.00 -9.38 7.82
C GLU A 131 5.46 -9.03 8.08
N CYS A 132 6.13 -9.76 8.98
CA CYS A 132 7.58 -9.68 9.15
C CYS A 132 8.23 -11.03 8.83
N PRO A 133 9.48 -11.02 8.30
CA PRO A 133 10.19 -12.25 8.04
C PRO A 133 10.46 -13.01 9.35
N LEU A 134 10.29 -14.33 9.31
CA LEU A 134 10.61 -15.20 10.43
C LEU A 134 12.10 -15.10 10.81
N PRO A 135 12.47 -15.24 12.10
CA PRO A 135 11.62 -15.61 13.24
C PRO A 135 10.92 -14.41 13.92
N LEU A 136 10.88 -13.23 13.29
CA LEU A 136 10.30 -12.06 13.93
C LEU A 136 8.78 -12.13 13.96
N HIS A 137 8.17 -11.68 15.05
CA HIS A 137 6.71 -11.51 15.12
C HIS A 137 6.20 -10.48 14.09
N ASN A 138 5.00 -10.70 13.57
CA ASN A 138 4.31 -9.68 12.77
C ASN A 138 4.10 -8.40 13.59
N ARG A 139 4.06 -7.25 12.89
CA ARG A 139 3.92 -5.95 13.52
C ARG A 139 2.55 -5.39 13.28
N ASP A 140 1.84 -5.06 14.35
CA ASP A 140 0.61 -4.29 14.24
C ASP A 140 0.89 -2.79 14.45
N PHE A 141 0.08 -1.97 13.82
CA PHE A 141 0.13 -0.52 13.93
C PHE A 141 -1.28 -0.01 14.21
N CYS A 142 -1.40 0.89 15.19
CA CYS A 142 -2.59 1.69 15.42
C CYS A 142 -2.23 3.13 15.07
N VAL A 143 -2.84 3.66 14.00
CA VAL A 143 -2.49 4.96 13.44
C VAL A 143 -3.72 5.85 13.38
N ALA A 144 -3.51 7.14 13.60
CA ALA A 144 -4.40 8.15 13.08
C ALA A 144 -4.01 8.42 11.64
N GLU A 145 -5.01 8.53 10.77
CA GLU A 145 -4.82 8.80 9.35
C GLU A 145 -5.67 9.99 8.95
N LEU A 146 -5.05 10.94 8.27
CA LEU A 146 -5.74 11.99 7.55
C LEU A 146 -5.58 11.71 6.06
N GLN A 147 -6.68 11.83 5.31
CA GLN A 147 -6.67 11.86 3.85
C GLN A 147 -7.25 13.19 3.41
N ASN A 148 -6.62 13.83 2.42
CA ASN A 148 -7.10 15.11 1.91
C ASN A 148 -6.59 15.39 0.49
N ARG A 149 -7.21 16.40 -0.12
CA ARG A 149 -6.71 17.09 -1.31
C ARG A 149 -6.04 18.40 -0.88
N TRP A 150 -4.92 18.71 -1.53
CA TRP A 150 -4.21 19.97 -1.36
C TRP A 150 -3.99 20.65 -2.70
N THR A 151 -3.77 21.96 -2.65
CA THR A 151 -3.19 22.74 -3.74
C THR A 151 -1.84 23.24 -3.26
N LEU A 152 -0.77 22.83 -3.92
CA LEU A 152 0.58 23.24 -3.57
C LEU A 152 0.79 24.73 -3.87
N PRO A 153 1.79 25.40 -3.24
CA PRO A 153 2.14 26.78 -3.57
C PRO A 153 2.48 26.99 -5.06
N SER A 154 2.96 25.95 -5.75
CA SER A 154 3.21 25.94 -7.20
C SER A 154 1.94 25.85 -8.06
N GLY A 155 0.75 25.74 -7.47
CA GLY A 155 -0.53 25.60 -8.16
C GLY A 155 -0.91 24.17 -8.55
N GLN A 156 0.00 23.21 -8.40
CA GLN A 156 -0.29 21.79 -8.66
C GLN A 156 -1.27 21.25 -7.61
N ARG A 157 -2.28 20.49 -8.06
CA ARG A 157 -3.17 19.79 -7.14
C ARG A 157 -2.53 18.49 -6.69
N ALA A 158 -2.84 18.09 -5.47
CA ALA A 158 -2.34 16.87 -4.87
C ALA A 158 -3.45 16.15 -4.10
N TRP A 159 -3.39 14.82 -4.08
CA TRP A 159 -4.16 13.97 -3.18
C TRP A 159 -3.18 13.18 -2.32
N GLY A 160 -3.46 13.02 -1.04
CA GLY A 160 -2.58 12.24 -0.20
C GLY A 160 -3.20 11.79 1.11
N LEU A 161 -2.42 11.00 1.82
CA LEU A 161 -2.71 10.60 3.18
C LEU A 161 -1.46 10.61 4.03
N VAL A 162 -1.66 10.91 5.31
CA VAL A 162 -0.62 10.89 6.34
C VAL A 162 -1.06 9.94 7.44
N GLN A 163 -0.11 9.19 8.00
CA GLN A 163 -0.34 8.29 9.13
C GLN A 163 0.71 8.53 10.21
N HIS A 164 0.28 8.51 11.47
CA HIS A 164 1.16 8.47 12.63
C HIS A 164 0.54 7.62 13.74
N SER A 165 1.37 6.97 14.55
CA SER A 165 0.87 6.05 15.57
C SER A 165 0.22 6.77 16.74
N VAL A 166 -0.92 6.26 17.18
CA VAL A 166 -1.69 6.76 18.33
C VAL A 166 -2.01 5.63 19.32
N LYS A 167 -2.22 5.99 20.58
CA LYS A 167 -2.66 5.05 21.62
C LYS A 167 -4.13 5.31 21.92
N VAL A 168 -4.99 4.32 21.68
CA VAL A 168 -6.43 4.42 21.94
C VAL A 168 -6.92 3.20 22.72
N PRO A 169 -7.92 3.32 23.62
CA PRO A 169 -8.44 2.20 24.39
C PRO A 169 -8.97 1.05 23.51
N SER A 170 -9.50 1.37 22.34
CA SER A 170 -10.00 0.38 21.37
C SER A 170 -8.90 -0.44 20.68
N CYS A 171 -7.62 -0.16 20.95
CA CYS A 171 -6.49 -0.88 20.37
C CYS A 171 -5.40 -1.17 21.41
N PRO A 172 -5.67 -2.10 22.35
CA PRO A 172 -4.70 -2.49 23.37
C PRO A 172 -3.46 -3.18 22.77
N ASP A 173 -2.45 -3.45 23.60
CA ASP A 173 -1.30 -4.25 23.20
C ASP A 173 -1.73 -5.70 22.87
N LEU A 174 -1.20 -6.21 21.77
CA LEU A 174 -1.60 -7.50 21.18
C LEU A 174 -0.51 -8.59 21.29
N LEU A 175 0.59 -8.31 21.99
CA LEU A 175 1.74 -9.21 22.06
C LEU A 175 1.42 -10.46 22.89
N SER A 176 0.75 -10.30 24.03
CA SER A 176 0.42 -11.41 24.92
C SER A 176 -0.73 -12.28 24.38
N THR A 177 -1.64 -11.71 23.59
CA THR A 177 -2.87 -12.39 23.15
C THR A 177 -2.74 -13.05 21.78
N VAL A 178 -2.15 -12.36 20.81
CA VAL A 178 -2.04 -12.83 19.42
C VAL A 178 -0.61 -12.76 18.85
N ARG A 179 0.37 -12.44 19.70
CA ARG A 179 1.80 -12.36 19.35
C ARG A 179 2.13 -11.36 18.25
N TYR A 180 1.35 -10.28 18.13
CA TYR A 180 1.73 -9.13 17.31
C TYR A 180 2.50 -8.13 18.16
N ARG A 181 3.63 -7.65 17.64
CA ARG A 181 4.41 -6.61 18.32
C ARG A 181 4.00 -5.24 17.79
N ARG A 182 3.58 -4.32 18.68
CA ARG A 182 3.22 -2.96 18.30
C ARG A 182 4.42 -2.21 17.72
N GLY A 183 4.35 -1.89 16.43
CA GLY A 183 5.26 -0.95 15.79
C GLY A 183 4.88 0.50 16.10
N GLN A 184 5.80 1.42 15.80
CA GLN A 184 5.57 2.86 15.91
C GLN A 184 5.84 3.52 14.56
N MET A 185 4.85 4.22 14.05
CA MET A 185 4.97 5.09 12.88
C MET A 185 5.11 6.52 13.39
N TYR A 186 6.26 7.15 13.13
CA TYR A 186 6.52 8.54 13.53
C TYR A 186 6.01 9.48 12.45
N HIS A 187 6.43 9.24 11.21
CA HIS A 187 5.91 9.92 10.04
C HIS A 187 5.71 8.92 8.91
N PHE A 188 4.51 8.89 8.36
CA PHE A 188 4.24 8.24 7.09
C PHE A 188 3.41 9.20 6.28
N GLY A 189 3.79 9.42 5.04
CA GLY A 189 2.97 10.16 4.12
C GLY A 189 3.06 9.60 2.73
N LEU A 190 1.92 9.58 2.03
CA LEU A 190 1.79 9.23 0.64
C LEU A 190 1.10 10.39 -0.07
N LEU A 191 1.75 10.95 -1.07
CA LEU A 191 1.28 12.10 -1.81
C LEU A 191 1.34 11.79 -3.31
N TYR A 192 0.26 12.10 -4.01
CA TYR A 192 0.15 12.08 -5.46
C TYR A 192 -0.01 13.51 -5.93
N VAL A 193 0.93 14.01 -6.71
CA VAL A 193 0.95 15.41 -7.17
C VAL A 193 0.85 15.44 -8.68
N GLU A 194 -0.02 16.30 -9.23
CA GLU A 194 -0.13 16.48 -10.68
C GLU A 194 1.20 16.94 -11.29
N HIS A 195 1.64 16.27 -12.35
CA HIS A 195 2.87 16.65 -13.02
C HIS A 195 2.70 18.03 -13.69
N PRO A 196 3.63 18.98 -13.51
CA PRO A 196 3.45 20.37 -13.95
C PRO A 196 3.27 20.52 -15.47
N SER A 197 3.92 19.66 -16.25
CA SER A 197 3.91 19.72 -17.72
C SER A 197 3.30 18.52 -18.44
N ARG A 198 2.81 17.51 -17.70
CA ARG A 198 2.30 16.26 -18.29
C ARG A 198 0.91 15.94 -17.74
N PRO A 199 -0.16 16.41 -18.40
CA PRO A 199 -1.52 16.10 -18.01
C PRO A 199 -1.76 14.59 -17.90
N GLY A 200 -2.50 14.17 -16.88
CA GLY A 200 -2.80 12.75 -16.61
C GLY A 200 -1.65 11.94 -16.02
N VAL A 201 -0.52 12.58 -15.68
CA VAL A 201 0.58 11.96 -14.94
C VAL A 201 0.66 12.54 -13.54
N LEU A 202 0.79 11.67 -12.55
CA LEU A 202 1.00 12.02 -11.14
C LEU A 202 2.41 11.61 -10.72
N VAL A 203 3.06 12.45 -9.93
CA VAL A 203 4.23 12.09 -9.14
C VAL A 203 3.74 11.45 -7.84
N LEU A 204 4.07 10.18 -7.64
CA LEU A 204 3.86 9.50 -6.37
C LEU A 204 5.10 9.72 -5.51
N PHE A 205 4.91 10.36 -4.37
CA PHE A 205 5.92 10.56 -3.34
C PHE A 205 5.46 9.89 -2.05
N LEU A 206 6.32 9.08 -1.43
CA LEU A 206 6.04 8.44 -0.17
C LEU A 206 7.21 8.63 0.80
N HIS A 207 6.92 9.13 2.00
CA HIS A 207 7.89 9.35 3.08
C HIS A 207 7.61 8.38 4.23
N LEU A 208 8.67 7.77 4.78
CA LEU A 208 8.59 6.74 5.80
C LEU A 208 9.60 6.95 6.92
N GLU A 209 9.08 7.03 8.14
CA GLU A 209 9.82 6.99 9.38
C GLU A 209 9.07 6.13 10.39
N PHE A 210 9.54 4.90 10.59
CA PHE A 210 8.89 3.93 11.47
C PHE A 210 9.91 3.04 12.20
N ASP A 211 9.47 2.54 13.35
CA ASP A 211 10.19 1.64 14.21
C ASP A 211 9.37 0.36 14.39
N VAL A 212 9.95 -0.77 13.98
CA VAL A 212 9.31 -2.10 14.11
C VAL A 212 9.28 -2.60 15.56
N LYS A 213 9.97 -1.89 16.47
CA LYS A 213 10.15 -2.16 17.89
C LYS A 213 10.77 -3.53 18.19
N GLY A 214 11.45 -3.61 19.33
CA GLY A 214 12.19 -4.79 19.74
C GLY A 214 13.45 -5.01 18.90
N TRP A 215 13.97 -6.24 18.91
CA TRP A 215 15.17 -6.58 18.17
C TRP A 215 14.90 -6.60 16.65
N ALA A 216 15.77 -5.93 15.90
CA ALA A 216 15.72 -5.83 14.45
C ALA A 216 17.14 -6.01 13.88
N PRO A 217 17.38 -7.04 13.05
CA PRO A 217 18.62 -7.17 12.31
C PRO A 217 18.86 -5.97 11.39
N SER A 218 20.13 -5.63 11.13
CA SER A 218 20.50 -4.53 10.23
C SER A 218 19.93 -4.68 8.81
N TRP A 219 19.77 -5.92 8.32
CA TRP A 219 19.21 -6.22 7.00
C TRP A 219 17.68 -6.01 6.91
N LEU A 220 16.97 -5.93 8.04
CA LEU A 220 15.51 -5.93 8.08
C LEU A 220 14.92 -4.70 7.38
N TYR A 221 15.41 -3.50 7.69
CA TYR A 221 14.89 -2.27 7.11
C TYR A 221 15.08 -2.23 5.57
N PRO A 222 16.29 -2.49 5.02
CA PRO A 222 16.46 -2.63 3.57
C PRO A 222 15.49 -3.63 2.94
N PHE A 223 15.26 -4.78 3.58
CA PHE A 223 14.32 -5.80 3.11
C PHE A 223 12.87 -5.27 3.07
N LEU A 224 12.41 -4.66 4.17
CA LEU A 224 11.06 -4.09 4.26
C LEU A 224 10.85 -2.95 3.24
N MET A 225 11.86 -2.11 3.03
CA MET A 225 11.81 -1.02 2.05
C MET A 225 11.82 -1.52 0.61
N ALA A 226 12.61 -2.55 0.29
CA ALA A 226 12.54 -3.19 -1.02
C ALA A 226 11.18 -3.85 -1.27
N ARG A 227 10.55 -4.45 -0.24
CA ARG A 227 9.19 -4.99 -0.34
C ARG A 227 8.17 -3.87 -0.57
N ARG A 228 8.26 -2.76 0.18
CA ARG A 228 7.39 -1.59 0.00
C ARG A 228 7.54 -0.98 -1.39
N ALA A 229 8.77 -0.86 -1.91
CA ALA A 229 9.02 -0.36 -3.26
C ALA A 229 8.38 -1.24 -4.33
N ARG A 230 8.46 -2.57 -4.19
CA ARG A 230 7.74 -3.51 -5.07
C ARG A 230 6.22 -3.35 -4.99
N SER A 231 5.65 -3.09 -3.82
CA SER A 231 4.21 -2.80 -3.69
C SER A 231 3.83 -1.50 -4.41
N VAL A 232 4.62 -0.44 -4.25
CA VAL A 232 4.42 0.84 -4.96
C VAL A 232 4.50 0.65 -6.47
N ALA A 233 5.45 -0.16 -6.96
CA ALA A 233 5.61 -0.44 -8.38
C ALA A 233 4.40 -1.14 -9.04
N LYS A 234 3.49 -1.74 -8.26
CA LYS A 234 2.27 -2.38 -8.78
C LYS A 234 1.12 -1.40 -9.02
N ILE A 235 1.20 -0.18 -8.47
CA ILE A 235 0.10 0.79 -8.53
C ILE A 235 -0.28 1.14 -9.98
N PRO A 236 0.66 1.39 -10.92
CA PRO A 236 0.31 1.66 -12.31
C PRO A 236 -0.50 0.53 -12.96
N ASP A 237 -0.05 -0.73 -12.82
CA ASP A 237 -0.72 -1.90 -13.36
C ASP A 237 -2.11 -2.09 -12.76
N PHE A 238 -2.23 -1.85 -11.45
CA PHE A 238 -3.51 -1.92 -10.74
C PHE A 238 -4.51 -0.88 -11.27
N LEU A 239 -4.07 0.37 -11.44
CA LEU A 239 -4.95 1.44 -11.95
C LEU A 239 -5.34 1.16 -13.41
N ALA A 240 -4.40 0.69 -14.23
CA ALA A 240 -4.70 0.25 -15.59
C ALA A 240 -5.72 -0.90 -15.63
N ALA A 241 -5.56 -1.92 -14.77
CA ALA A 241 -6.52 -3.01 -14.66
C ALA A 241 -7.91 -2.51 -14.21
N ARG A 242 -7.98 -1.54 -13.29
CA ARG A 242 -9.26 -0.93 -12.89
C ARG A 242 -9.94 -0.15 -14.01
N ARG A 243 -9.18 0.51 -14.89
CA ARG A 243 -9.74 1.15 -16.08
C ARG A 243 -10.35 0.11 -17.00
N LEU A 244 -9.67 -1.00 -17.23
CA LEU A 244 -10.22 -2.12 -18.02
C LEU A 244 -11.44 -2.77 -17.36
N GLU A 245 -11.49 -2.86 -16.02
CA GLU A 245 -12.69 -3.31 -15.28
C GLU A 245 -13.83 -2.28 -15.35
N GLY A 246 -13.53 -0.97 -15.39
CA GLY A 246 -14.51 0.10 -15.50
C GLY A 246 -15.05 0.29 -16.92
N GLU A 247 -14.18 0.19 -17.92
CA GLU A 247 -14.50 0.19 -19.36
C GLU A 247 -15.10 -1.15 -19.80
N GLY A 248 -14.74 -2.25 -19.12
CA GLY A 248 -15.25 -3.61 -19.30
C GLY A 248 -16.32 -4.04 -18.29
N GLY A 249 -16.79 -3.11 -17.45
CA GLY A 249 -17.85 -3.30 -16.44
C GLY A 249 -19.26 -3.25 -17.01
N THR A 250 -19.36 -3.11 -18.33
CA THR A 250 -20.43 -3.72 -19.10
C THR A 250 -19.79 -4.72 -20.05
N CYS A 251 -19.82 -6.01 -19.70
CA CYS A 251 -20.18 -6.95 -20.77
C CYS A 251 -21.47 -6.36 -21.31
N GLY A 252 -21.40 -5.79 -22.51
CA GLY A 252 -22.44 -4.94 -23.06
C GLY A 252 -23.80 -5.52 -22.74
N SER A 253 -24.39 -4.98 -21.68
CA SER A 253 -25.81 -4.78 -21.63
C SER A 253 -26.05 -3.82 -22.77
N ARG A 254 -26.11 -4.38 -23.99
CA ARG A 254 -26.90 -3.84 -25.07
C ARG A 254 -28.34 -4.00 -24.60
N THR A 255 -28.69 -3.28 -23.52
CA THR A 255 -30.03 -2.84 -23.15
C THR A 255 -30.46 -1.73 -24.09
N GLY A 256 -30.26 -1.98 -25.39
CA GLY A 256 -31.11 -1.53 -26.47
C GLY A 256 -31.54 -2.81 -27.18
N GLY A 257 -32.75 -3.28 -26.88
CA GLY A 257 -33.43 -4.32 -27.65
C GLY A 257 -33.17 -5.79 -27.27
N ALA A 258 -32.99 -6.16 -26.00
CA ALA A 258 -33.05 -7.59 -25.64
C ALA A 258 -34.42 -8.20 -25.99
N ASP A 259 -35.50 -7.43 -25.80
CA ASP A 259 -36.86 -7.81 -26.16
C ASP A 259 -37.17 -7.68 -27.67
N GLU A 260 -36.38 -6.88 -28.40
CA GLU A 260 -36.49 -6.74 -29.87
C GLU A 260 -35.77 -7.88 -30.63
N ARG A 261 -34.90 -8.65 -29.97
CA ARG A 261 -34.17 -9.74 -30.60
C ARG A 261 -35.14 -10.84 -31.01
N LYS A 262 -35.29 -11.03 -32.32
CA LYS A 262 -36.16 -12.06 -32.91
C LYS A 262 -35.53 -13.45 -32.93
N HIS A 263 -34.23 -13.61 -32.64
CA HIS A 263 -33.49 -14.87 -32.81
C HIS A 263 -32.67 -15.24 -31.56
N CYS A 264 -32.47 -16.54 -31.33
CA CYS A 264 -31.64 -17.05 -30.24
C CYS A 264 -30.15 -16.80 -30.49
N GLN A 265 -29.42 -16.32 -29.47
CA GLN A 265 -27.99 -16.02 -29.58
C GLN A 265 -27.09 -17.23 -29.94
N TYR A 266 -27.52 -18.47 -29.63
CA TYR A 266 -26.72 -19.67 -29.88
C TYR A 266 -27.09 -20.39 -31.17
N CYS A 267 -28.38 -20.70 -31.35
CA CYS A 267 -28.83 -21.48 -32.50
C CYS A 267 -29.35 -20.62 -33.65
N THR A 268 -29.37 -19.29 -33.48
CA THR A 268 -29.84 -18.26 -34.44
C THR A 268 -31.27 -18.45 -34.96
N ARG A 269 -32.03 -19.43 -34.44
CA ARG A 269 -33.43 -19.66 -34.80
C ARG A 269 -34.34 -18.58 -34.26
N GLN A 270 -35.36 -18.23 -35.04
CA GLN A 270 -36.33 -17.22 -34.66
C GLN A 270 -37.19 -17.69 -33.47
N PHE A 271 -37.46 -16.78 -32.53
CA PHE A 271 -38.42 -16.97 -31.46
C PHE A 271 -39.83 -16.94 -32.01
N GLY A 272 -40.69 -17.79 -31.45
CA GLY A 272 -42.07 -17.97 -31.87
C GLY A 272 -42.87 -18.67 -30.77
N PRO A 273 -44.13 -19.05 -31.05
CA PRO A 273 -45.05 -19.56 -30.02
C PRO A 273 -44.61 -20.87 -29.35
N LEU A 274 -43.75 -21.65 -30.00
CA LEU A 274 -43.18 -22.91 -29.47
C LEU A 274 -41.73 -22.76 -28.97
N ARG A 275 -41.15 -21.56 -29.07
CA ARG A 275 -39.74 -21.30 -28.74
C ARG A 275 -39.64 -20.09 -27.83
N TRP A 276 -39.80 -20.36 -26.54
CA TRP A 276 -39.77 -19.37 -25.47
C TRP A 276 -38.39 -18.73 -25.31
N ARG A 277 -38.41 -17.45 -24.91
CA ARG A 277 -37.23 -16.63 -24.62
C ARG A 277 -36.77 -16.88 -23.19
N VAL A 278 -35.47 -17.11 -23.02
CA VAL A 278 -34.78 -17.18 -21.73
C VAL A 278 -33.74 -16.08 -21.71
N HIS A 279 -33.71 -15.31 -20.62
CA HIS A 279 -32.75 -14.23 -20.42
C HIS A 279 -31.63 -14.68 -19.51
N CYS A 280 -30.39 -14.33 -19.85
CA CYS A 280 -29.25 -14.51 -18.97
C CYS A 280 -29.41 -13.64 -17.72
N SER A 281 -29.38 -14.25 -16.53
CA SER A 281 -29.42 -13.52 -15.25
C SER A 281 -28.22 -12.60 -15.02
N ASN A 282 -27.10 -12.83 -15.72
CA ASN A 282 -25.85 -12.09 -15.52
C ASN A 282 -25.55 -11.04 -16.60
N CYS A 283 -25.96 -11.26 -17.86
CA CYS A 283 -25.66 -10.34 -18.97
C CYS A 283 -26.87 -9.92 -19.80
N GLY A 284 -28.07 -10.44 -19.52
CA GLY A 284 -29.31 -10.09 -20.23
C GLY A 284 -29.46 -10.66 -21.65
N GLU A 285 -28.49 -11.39 -22.18
CA GLU A 285 -28.59 -12.02 -23.51
C GLU A 285 -29.71 -13.06 -23.61
N VAL A 286 -30.34 -13.17 -24.79
CA VAL A 286 -31.55 -13.98 -25.00
C VAL A 286 -31.24 -15.27 -25.78
N PHE A 287 -31.66 -16.39 -25.21
CA PHE A 287 -31.54 -17.71 -25.82
C PHE A 287 -32.81 -18.53 -25.66
N CYS A 288 -32.98 -19.57 -26.49
CA CYS A 288 -34.16 -20.43 -26.40
C CYS A 288 -34.03 -21.46 -25.28
N THR A 289 -35.15 -22.01 -24.82
CA THR A 289 -35.19 -23.08 -23.81
C THR A 289 -34.38 -24.32 -24.18
N HIS A 290 -34.22 -24.64 -25.48
CA HIS A 290 -33.36 -25.73 -25.94
C HIS A 290 -31.86 -25.42 -25.83
N CYS A 291 -31.48 -24.14 -25.87
CA CYS A 291 -30.10 -23.71 -25.65
C CYS A 291 -29.86 -23.31 -24.19
N ALA A 292 -30.89 -23.33 -23.35
CA ALA A 292 -30.77 -23.07 -21.93
C ALA A 292 -30.20 -24.31 -21.23
N PRO A 293 -29.33 -24.12 -20.22
CA PRO A 293 -28.88 -25.23 -19.38
C PRO A 293 -30.08 -25.86 -18.62
N PRO A 294 -29.97 -27.14 -18.22
CA PRO A 294 -31.02 -27.83 -17.46
C PRO A 294 -31.46 -27.04 -16.23
N SER A 295 -32.75 -27.07 -15.94
CA SER A 295 -33.52 -26.16 -15.07
C SER A 295 -33.14 -26.08 -13.58
N ASP A 296 -32.02 -26.70 -13.17
CA ASP A 296 -31.53 -26.73 -11.79
C ASP A 296 -30.31 -25.82 -11.57
N VAL A 297 -29.81 -25.18 -12.63
CA VAL A 297 -28.66 -24.29 -12.58
C VAL A 297 -29.11 -22.92 -13.10
N ASP A 298 -28.74 -21.90 -12.33
CA ASP A 298 -28.93 -20.47 -12.58
C ASP A 298 -29.01 -20.13 -14.08
N ARG A 299 -29.98 -19.29 -14.48
CA ARG A 299 -30.32 -18.99 -15.90
C ARG A 299 -29.23 -18.14 -16.55
N THR A 300 -28.00 -18.64 -16.59
CA THR A 300 -26.81 -17.95 -17.08
C THR A 300 -26.41 -18.48 -18.45
N CYS A 301 -25.94 -17.59 -19.31
CA CYS A 301 -25.41 -17.94 -20.62
C CYS A 301 -24.09 -18.74 -20.47
N VAL A 302 -23.71 -19.54 -21.48
CA VAL A 302 -22.51 -20.39 -21.47
C VAL A 302 -21.25 -19.57 -21.20
N GLU A 303 -21.17 -18.37 -21.77
CA GLU A 303 -20.05 -17.44 -21.59
C GLU A 303 -19.91 -17.01 -20.12
N CYS A 304 -20.98 -16.45 -19.52
CA CYS A 304 -20.98 -16.08 -18.10
C CYS A 304 -20.77 -17.28 -17.17
N ARG A 305 -21.26 -18.46 -17.54
CA ARG A 305 -21.03 -19.70 -16.79
C ARG A 305 -19.56 -20.10 -16.81
N SER A 306 -18.89 -20.00 -17.97
CA SER A 306 -17.46 -20.32 -18.11
C SER A 306 -16.59 -19.39 -17.27
N GLN A 307 -16.94 -18.10 -17.22
CA GLN A 307 -16.25 -17.09 -16.42
C GLN A 307 -16.41 -17.35 -14.91
N ASN A 308 -17.60 -17.76 -14.45
CA ASN A 308 -17.82 -18.17 -13.06
C ASN A 308 -17.04 -19.44 -12.68
N ILE A 309 -16.92 -20.41 -13.59
CA ILE A 309 -16.14 -21.65 -13.34
C ILE A 309 -14.64 -21.33 -13.24
N LEU A 310 -14.11 -20.45 -14.10
CA LEU A 310 -12.71 -20.02 -14.05
C LEU A 310 -12.38 -19.25 -12.77
N ALA A 311 -13.32 -18.42 -12.29
CA ALA A 311 -13.18 -17.72 -11.01
C ALA A 311 -13.17 -18.70 -9.81
N SER A 312 -13.99 -19.76 -9.86
CA SER A 312 -14.05 -20.80 -8.80
C SER A 312 -12.87 -21.79 -8.83
N ARG A 313 -12.25 -22.03 -9.98
CA ARG A 313 -11.03 -22.85 -10.08
C ARG A 313 -9.79 -22.13 -9.56
N LYS A 314 -9.68 -20.81 -9.77
CA LYS A 314 -8.59 -20.01 -9.19
C LYS A 314 -8.63 -19.94 -7.65
N SER A 315 -9.79 -20.17 -7.02
CA SER A 315 -9.89 -20.20 -5.55
C SER A 315 -9.57 -21.57 -4.95
N THR A 316 -9.65 -22.66 -5.72
CA THR A 316 -9.39 -24.04 -5.25
C THR A 316 -7.96 -24.52 -5.52
N ASP A 317 -7.27 -23.96 -6.52
CA ASP A 317 -5.85 -24.26 -6.79
C ASP A 317 -4.87 -23.64 -5.77
N ARG A 318 -5.34 -22.77 -4.87
CA ARG A 318 -4.51 -22.24 -3.76
C ARG A 318 -4.57 -23.08 -2.49
N SER A 319 -5.42 -24.11 -2.43
CA SER A 319 -5.66 -24.90 -1.21
C SER A 319 -5.09 -26.34 -1.25
N SER A 320 -4.36 -26.73 -2.30
CA SER A 320 -3.85 -28.10 -2.44
C SER A 320 -2.34 -28.11 -2.71
N GLY A 321 -1.56 -28.06 -1.63
CA GLY A 321 -0.10 -28.17 -1.66
C GLY A 321 0.50 -27.98 -0.27
N SER A 322 0.38 -29.00 0.59
CA SER A 322 1.05 -29.07 1.88
C SER A 322 2.50 -29.54 1.71
N ASP A 323 3.46 -28.85 2.33
CA ASP A 323 4.18 -29.48 3.46
C ASP A 323 5.05 -28.50 4.28
N THR A 324 4.78 -28.54 5.59
CA THR A 324 5.63 -28.23 6.76
C THR A 324 6.36 -26.89 6.83
N THR A 325 5.65 -25.88 7.33
CA THR A 325 6.11 -24.99 8.42
C THR A 325 4.87 -24.54 9.21
N PRO A 326 4.92 -24.44 10.54
CA PRO A 326 3.76 -23.96 11.31
C PRO A 326 3.54 -22.48 10.98
N SER A 327 2.71 -22.20 9.98
CA SER A 327 2.28 -20.83 9.68
C SER A 327 1.46 -20.37 10.89
N HIS A 328 1.96 -19.36 11.61
CA HIS A 328 1.15 -18.67 12.60
C HIS A 328 -0.08 -18.11 11.86
N ARG A 329 -1.24 -18.75 12.05
CA ARG A 329 -2.51 -18.31 11.49
C ARG A 329 -2.72 -16.84 11.83
N VAL A 330 -2.76 -15.99 10.80
CA VAL A 330 -3.08 -14.57 10.96
C VAL A 330 -4.46 -14.49 11.59
N ARG A 331 -4.54 -13.87 12.78
CA ARG A 331 -5.81 -13.62 13.45
C ARG A 331 -6.40 -12.31 12.96
N SER A 332 -7.64 -12.37 12.49
CA SER A 332 -8.39 -11.18 12.08
C SER A 332 -8.73 -10.30 13.29
N TRP A 333 -8.98 -9.02 13.09
CA TRP A 333 -9.40 -8.13 14.18
C TRP A 333 -10.62 -8.66 14.94
N ARG A 334 -11.58 -9.28 14.24
CA ARG A 334 -12.77 -9.87 14.89
C ARG A 334 -12.38 -10.99 15.86
N GLU A 335 -11.39 -11.80 15.49
CA GLU A 335 -10.86 -12.85 16.35
C GLU A 335 -10.06 -12.24 17.51
N VAL A 336 -9.27 -11.19 17.27
CA VAL A 336 -8.51 -10.47 18.32
C VAL A 336 -9.44 -9.97 19.43
N THR A 337 -10.58 -9.36 19.09
CA THR A 337 -11.50 -8.80 20.10
C THR A 337 -12.41 -9.83 20.78
N ASN A 338 -12.50 -11.04 20.24
CA ASN A 338 -13.33 -12.11 20.80
C ASN A 338 -12.55 -13.06 21.72
N VAL A 339 -11.22 -12.88 21.86
CA VAL A 339 -10.43 -13.60 22.86
C VAL A 339 -10.71 -13.01 24.24
N SER A 340 -11.58 -13.65 25.00
CA SER A 340 -11.71 -13.39 26.45
C SER A 340 -10.34 -13.63 27.11
N PRO A 341 -9.92 -12.79 28.08
CA PRO A 341 -8.71 -13.05 28.84
C PRO A 341 -8.96 -14.25 29.74
N THR A 342 -8.73 -15.45 29.22
CA THR A 342 -8.70 -16.66 30.02
C THR A 342 -7.32 -16.74 30.68
N SER A 343 -7.37 -16.78 32.00
CA SER A 343 -6.29 -16.95 32.95
C SER A 343 -5.20 -17.91 32.48
N HIS A 344 -4.03 -17.38 32.15
CA HIS A 344 -2.76 -18.09 32.32
C HIS A 344 -1.82 -17.20 33.14
N ALA A 345 -2.21 -17.03 34.41
CA ALA A 345 -1.27 -16.74 35.48
C ALA A 345 -0.96 -18.08 36.14
N GLN A 346 0.10 -18.76 35.68
CA GLN A 346 0.93 -19.64 36.49
C GLN A 346 2.06 -20.23 35.64
N ASP A 347 3.21 -20.34 36.29
CA ASP A 347 4.43 -21.04 35.88
C ASP A 347 5.38 -20.34 34.89
N CYS A 348 6.32 -19.59 35.48
CA CYS A 348 7.70 -20.08 35.55
C CYS A 348 8.51 -19.19 36.51
N SER A 349 8.64 -19.67 37.75
CA SER A 349 9.73 -19.31 38.65
C SER A 349 11.00 -20.01 38.21
N CYS A 350 12.06 -19.25 37.91
CA CYS A 350 13.43 -19.74 38.07
C CYS A 350 14.36 -18.60 38.49
N ILE A 351 14.79 -18.74 39.74
CA ILE A 351 15.92 -18.08 40.40
C ILE A 351 17.19 -18.53 39.65
N SER A 352 18.15 -17.68 39.24
CA SER A 352 19.23 -17.13 40.07
C SER A 352 20.17 -16.22 39.26
N ARG A 353 20.70 -15.18 39.93
CA ARG A 353 21.93 -14.40 39.65
C ARG A 353 23.13 -15.07 40.40
N PRO A 354 24.43 -14.67 40.31
CA PRO A 354 24.94 -13.30 40.08
C PRO A 354 26.31 -13.09 39.35
N SER A 355 26.63 -11.80 39.15
CA SER A 355 27.93 -11.08 39.03
C SER A 355 28.84 -11.39 37.81
N SER A 356 29.59 -10.44 37.22
CA SER A 356 30.34 -9.32 37.81
C SER A 356 30.79 -8.27 36.77
N ASN A 357 30.94 -7.05 37.30
CA ASN A 357 31.92 -5.98 37.07
C ASN A 357 32.05 -5.17 35.76
N GLU A 358 32.20 -3.87 36.04
CA GLU A 358 32.48 -2.70 35.22
C GLU A 358 33.80 -2.77 34.44
N THR A 359 33.86 -2.06 33.31
CA THR A 359 34.98 -1.13 33.04
C THR A 359 34.67 -0.14 31.91
N SER A 360 35.37 0.99 31.98
CA SER A 360 35.08 2.29 31.40
C SER A 360 35.79 2.55 30.06
N VAL A 361 35.16 3.44 29.25
CA VAL A 361 35.70 4.46 28.31
C VAL A 361 36.91 4.13 27.41
N LYS A 362 36.79 4.46 26.10
CA LYS A 362 37.81 5.20 25.34
C LYS A 362 37.20 6.01 24.18
N GLN A 363 37.39 7.33 24.26
CA GLN A 363 37.33 8.29 23.17
C GLN A 363 38.64 8.27 22.36
N GLY A 364 38.53 8.57 21.06
CA GLY A 364 39.59 8.99 20.14
C GLY A 364 38.91 9.18 18.78
N GLY A 365 38.94 10.31 18.07
CA GLY A 365 39.94 11.38 18.00
C GLY A 365 40.73 11.21 16.69
N GLY A 366 40.42 12.02 15.65
CA GLY A 366 41.29 12.20 14.47
C GLY A 366 40.61 12.20 13.08
N LEU A 367 40.32 13.39 12.58
CA LEU A 367 40.21 13.81 11.16
C LEU A 367 41.64 13.83 10.51
N PRO A 368 41.89 13.98 9.17
CA PRO A 368 41.26 15.02 8.33
C PRO A 368 41.08 14.81 6.79
N LEU A 369 40.15 15.64 6.28
CA LEU A 369 40.11 16.44 5.03
C LEU A 369 40.54 15.84 3.66
N LEU A 370 39.64 16.01 2.68
CA LEU A 370 39.97 16.65 1.40
C LEU A 370 38.71 17.30 0.78
N ASP A 371 38.85 18.60 0.50
CA ASP A 371 37.95 19.49 -0.23
C ASP A 371 37.68 19.04 -1.67
N TYR A 372 36.48 19.34 -2.18
CA TYR A 372 36.31 20.23 -3.35
C TYR A 372 34.81 20.43 -3.65
N GLU A 373 34.39 21.71 -3.58
CA GLU A 373 33.41 22.46 -4.38
C GLU A 373 32.60 21.72 -5.49
N LEU A 374 31.37 22.06 -5.88
CA LEU A 374 30.66 23.34 -5.92
C LEU A 374 29.15 23.08 -6.22
N ARG A 375 28.37 24.15 -6.02
CA ARG A 375 26.92 24.34 -6.22
C ARG A 375 26.45 24.31 -7.69
N VAL A 376 25.13 24.15 -7.89
CA VAL A 376 24.19 24.98 -8.71
C VAL A 376 22.86 24.18 -8.81
N ALA A 377 21.82 24.51 -8.04
CA ALA A 377 20.79 25.54 -8.27
C ALA A 377 20.01 25.34 -9.59
N ILE A 378 18.72 25.03 -9.47
CA ILE A 378 17.76 25.00 -10.57
C ILE A 378 17.12 26.39 -10.70
N GLU A 379 16.93 26.83 -11.95
CA GLU A 379 15.80 27.59 -12.55
C GLU A 379 16.26 28.71 -13.52
N PRO A 380 15.41 29.30 -14.38
CA PRO A 380 14.54 28.70 -15.41
C PRO A 380 14.54 29.51 -16.74
N ARG A 381 14.29 28.89 -17.91
CA ARG A 381 13.43 29.39 -19.03
C ARG A 381 13.77 28.80 -20.40
N THR A 382 12.71 28.28 -21.03
CA THR A 382 12.36 28.37 -22.47
C THR A 382 13.43 28.02 -23.51
N GLN A 383 13.48 26.74 -23.91
CA GLN A 383 13.20 26.31 -25.29
C GLN A 383 13.29 24.79 -25.36
N ILE A 384 12.48 24.22 -26.24
CA ILE A 384 12.42 22.79 -26.58
C ILE A 384 13.83 22.35 -26.97
N ASP A 385 14.45 21.38 -26.30
CA ASP A 385 15.72 20.85 -26.82
C ASP A 385 16.07 19.43 -26.36
N ASP A 386 16.73 18.72 -27.27
CA ASP A 386 17.13 17.30 -27.30
C ASP A 386 18.13 16.85 -26.20
N ASP A 387 18.28 17.65 -25.15
CA ASP A 387 19.29 17.53 -24.10
C ASP A 387 18.94 16.46 -23.03
N TRP A 388 17.65 16.16 -22.83
CA TRP A 388 17.21 15.08 -21.91
C TRP A 388 17.74 13.70 -22.36
N ASN A 389 17.64 13.40 -23.66
CA ASN A 389 18.11 12.13 -24.22
C ASN A 389 19.65 12.03 -24.24
N LEU A 390 20.35 13.13 -24.49
CA LEU A 390 21.81 13.21 -24.41
C LEU A 390 22.33 13.04 -22.98
N ARG A 391 21.62 13.57 -21.97
CA ARG A 391 21.94 13.37 -20.54
C ARG A 391 21.65 11.94 -20.08
N LEU A 392 20.57 11.33 -20.56
CA LEU A 392 20.26 9.91 -20.34
C LEU A 392 21.36 9.01 -20.96
N LEU A 393 21.81 9.33 -22.18
CA LEU A 393 22.91 8.62 -22.84
C LEU A 393 24.25 8.80 -22.11
N ARG A 394 24.58 10.01 -21.60
CA ARG A 394 25.80 10.23 -20.81
C ARG A 394 25.77 9.46 -19.49
N ALA A 395 24.64 9.44 -18.78
CA ALA A 395 24.47 8.63 -17.56
C ALA A 395 24.59 7.12 -17.85
N GLN A 396 24.01 6.64 -18.95
CA GLN A 396 24.15 5.24 -19.38
C GLN A 396 25.58 4.90 -19.83
N THR A 397 26.31 5.84 -20.43
CA THR A 397 27.70 5.66 -20.87
C THR A 397 28.66 5.63 -19.66
N GLN A 398 28.40 6.46 -18.65
CA GLN A 398 29.13 6.46 -17.38
C GLN A 398 28.90 5.15 -16.60
N ILE A 399 27.65 4.65 -16.53
CA ILE A 399 27.33 3.33 -15.95
C ILE A 399 28.02 2.19 -16.72
N ARG A 400 28.16 2.28 -18.05
CA ARG A 400 28.91 1.29 -18.85
C ARG A 400 30.42 1.36 -18.58
N GLN A 401 30.99 2.55 -18.44
CA GLN A 401 32.40 2.74 -18.08
C GLN A 401 32.71 2.19 -16.68
N GLU A 402 31.90 2.50 -15.67
CA GLU A 402 32.06 2.00 -14.30
C GLU A 402 31.93 0.47 -14.21
N ARG A 403 31.02 -0.13 -14.98
CA ARG A 403 30.90 -1.60 -15.10
C ARG A 403 32.09 -2.24 -15.83
N SER A 404 32.69 -1.55 -16.80
CA SER A 404 33.91 -2.04 -17.47
C SER A 404 35.13 -1.99 -16.55
N GLN A 405 35.28 -0.92 -15.77
CA GLN A 405 36.35 -0.77 -14.78
C GLN A 405 36.20 -1.76 -13.62
N SER A 406 34.98 -2.00 -13.15
CA SER A 406 34.69 -3.01 -12.11
C SER A 406 35.01 -4.44 -12.58
N ARG A 407 34.80 -4.76 -13.87
CA ARG A 407 35.19 -6.05 -14.47
C ARG A 407 36.71 -6.20 -14.67
N LEU A 408 37.43 -5.10 -14.84
CA LEU A 408 38.89 -5.09 -14.93
C LEU A 408 39.56 -5.25 -13.56
N CYS A 409 38.98 -4.72 -12.48
CA CYS A 409 39.45 -4.95 -11.12
C CYS A 409 39.25 -6.42 -10.69
N TYR A 410 38.10 -7.02 -11.01
CA TYR A 410 37.83 -8.44 -10.70
C TYR A 410 38.74 -9.44 -11.43
N ARG A 411 39.45 -9.02 -12.48
CA ARG A 411 40.38 -9.87 -13.23
C ARG A 411 41.82 -9.79 -12.72
N LYS A 412 42.16 -8.79 -11.90
CA LYS A 412 43.49 -8.65 -11.27
C LYS A 412 43.58 -9.40 -9.94
N ASP A 413 42.47 -9.57 -9.22
CA ASP A 413 42.44 -10.29 -7.94
C ASP A 413 42.32 -11.83 -8.07
N ALA A 414 42.32 -12.35 -9.32
CA ALA A 414 42.29 -13.78 -9.61
C ALA A 414 43.68 -14.36 -10.00
N PHE A 415 44.74 -13.55 -9.97
CA PHE A 415 46.12 -13.98 -10.17
C PHE A 415 47.04 -13.27 -9.16
N CYS A 416 46.91 -13.66 -7.90
CA CYS A 416 47.95 -13.60 -6.88
C CYS A 416 47.83 -14.83 -5.99
#